data_AF-A0A6J6GK17-F1
#
_entry.id   AF-A0A6J6GK17-F1
#
_cell.length_a   1.000
_cell.length_b   1.000
_cell.length_c   1.000
_cell.angle_alpha   90.00
_cell.angle_beta   90.00
_cell.angle_gamma   90.00
#
_symmetry.space_group_name_H-M   'P 1'
#
loop_
_entity.id
_entity.type
_entity.pdbx_description
1 polymer ?
#
loop_
_entity_poly.entity_id
_entity_poly.type
_entity_poly.pdbx_seq_one_letter_code
_entity_poly.pdbx_strand_id
1 'polypeptide(L)'
;MPDLSERIQVGLLNVLEERDVQIRGYKIRLPLDVMLVASANPEDYTNRGRIITPLKDRFGSQIRTHYPLEVDTEIAIMRQESRAASIGDVKVTMPAFMERIIATFSHQARTSSHVNQRSGVSVRLSVSNFEILSANAVRRALRAGEREVAPRVSDLDALASSTGGKVEIEALEEGRESGILQQLISGAVLTVYKELAPGEMMREVIEAFESGVVAHAGEDISSTELIALLTEIPSLRAPVLVLTGGDESPAMLASAVEFILEGLHLTRRLNKDASGAKSTYRSRG
;
A
#
# COMPACT_ATOMS: atom_id res chain seq x y z
N MET A 1 3.03 17.87 -19.60
CA MET A 1 3.20 19.23 -19.02
C MET A 1 3.76 20.14 -20.11
N PRO A 2 3.40 21.44 -20.15
CA PRO A 2 3.99 22.37 -21.10
C PRO A 2 5.50 22.47 -20.85
N ASP A 3 6.27 22.37 -21.92
CA ASP A 3 7.73 22.43 -21.87
C ASP A 3 8.17 23.83 -21.41
N LEU A 4 9.09 23.91 -20.45
CA LEU A 4 9.58 25.19 -19.92
C LEU A 4 10.67 25.72 -20.84
N SER A 5 10.26 26.19 -22.03
CA SER A 5 11.19 26.72 -23.03
C SER A 5 12.08 27.83 -22.44
N GLU A 6 13.30 27.96 -22.95
CA GLU A 6 14.28 28.95 -22.49
C GLU A 6 13.70 30.38 -22.46
N ARG A 7 12.83 30.72 -23.42
CA ARG A 7 12.14 32.02 -23.46
C ARG A 7 11.24 32.26 -22.25
N ILE A 8 10.54 31.22 -21.78
CA ILE A 8 9.71 31.30 -20.57
C ILE A 8 10.60 31.45 -19.33
N GLN A 9 11.73 30.72 -19.29
CA GLN A 9 12.69 30.81 -18.18
C GLN A 9 13.33 32.20 -18.05
N VAL A 10 13.65 32.85 -19.17
CA VAL A 10 14.16 34.24 -19.20
C VAL A 10 13.08 35.22 -18.73
N GLY A 11 11.82 35.00 -19.12
CA GLY A 11 10.70 35.80 -18.60
C GLY A 11 10.54 35.69 -17.08
N LEU A 12 10.67 34.47 -16.54
CA LEU A 12 10.69 34.23 -15.09
C LEU A 12 11.87 34.95 -14.40
N LEU A 13 13.06 34.93 -15.00
CA LEU A 13 14.22 35.64 -14.48
C LEU A 13 13.96 37.15 -14.37
N ASN A 14 13.36 37.78 -15.39
CA ASN A 14 13.05 39.21 -15.36
C ASN A 14 12.03 39.57 -14.28
N VAL A 15 11.06 38.69 -14.01
CA VAL A 15 10.10 38.87 -12.92
C VAL A 15 10.79 38.80 -11.56
N LEU A 16 11.73 37.87 -11.38
CA LEU A 16 12.48 37.70 -10.11
C LEU A 16 13.49 38.82 -9.87
N GLU A 17 14.17 39.29 -10.92
CA GLU A 17 15.24 40.29 -10.83
C GLU A 17 14.75 41.73 -11.00
N GLU A 18 14.11 42.03 -12.13
CA GLU A 18 13.74 43.39 -12.52
C GLU A 18 12.33 43.77 -12.04
N ARG A 19 11.56 42.81 -11.52
CA ARG A 19 10.15 42.99 -11.11
C ARG A 19 9.29 43.56 -12.22
N ASP A 20 9.54 43.12 -13.45
CA ASP A 20 8.79 43.53 -14.61
C ASP A 20 8.57 42.40 -15.61
N VAL A 21 7.55 42.58 -16.44
CA VAL A 21 7.15 41.64 -17.47
C VAL A 21 6.79 42.39 -18.75
N GLN A 22 7.09 41.80 -19.90
CA GLN A 22 6.71 42.36 -21.20
C GLN A 22 5.43 41.67 -21.71
N ILE A 23 4.34 42.43 -21.86
CA ILE A 23 3.07 41.95 -22.41
C ILE A 23 2.77 42.70 -23.70
N ARG A 24 2.78 41.99 -24.83
CA ARG A 24 2.51 42.57 -26.17
C ARG A 24 3.33 43.84 -26.47
N GLY A 25 4.60 43.85 -26.07
CA GLY A 25 5.51 44.97 -26.28
C GLY A 25 5.54 46.02 -25.16
N TYR A 26 4.55 46.03 -24.27
CA TYR A 26 4.52 46.95 -23.12
C TYR A 26 5.31 46.38 -21.94
N LYS A 27 6.25 47.17 -21.41
CA LYS A 27 6.98 46.86 -20.18
C LYS A 27 6.12 47.26 -18.99
N ILE A 28 5.64 46.27 -18.23
CA ILE A 28 4.81 46.46 -17.05
C ILE A 28 5.67 46.19 -15.83
N ARG A 29 5.85 47.20 -14.97
CA ARG A 29 6.48 47.01 -13.65
C ARG A 29 5.43 46.44 -12.70
N LEU A 30 5.75 45.31 -12.10
CA LEU A 30 4.91 44.60 -11.15
C LEU A 30 5.75 44.43 -9.86
N PRO A 31 5.67 45.36 -8.89
CA PRO A 31 6.35 45.22 -7.61
C PRO A 31 5.68 44.11 -6.79
N LEU A 32 5.95 42.87 -7.16
CA LEU A 32 5.39 41.68 -6.53
C LEU A 32 6.38 41.17 -5.47
N ASP A 33 5.83 40.79 -4.32
CA ASP A 33 6.53 39.97 -3.35
C ASP A 33 6.17 38.51 -3.64
N VAL A 34 7.09 37.77 -4.26
CA VAL A 34 6.84 36.43 -4.79
C VAL A 34 7.81 35.43 -4.19
N MET A 35 7.27 34.36 -3.63
CA MET A 35 8.03 33.15 -3.32
C MET A 35 7.84 32.13 -4.44
N LEU A 36 8.92 31.79 -5.14
CA LEU A 36 8.90 30.78 -6.20
C LEU A 36 9.31 29.41 -5.62
N VAL A 37 8.41 28.43 -5.72
CA VAL A 37 8.70 27.02 -5.42
C VAL A 37 8.63 26.23 -6.72
N ALA A 38 9.71 25.55 -7.06
CA ALA A 38 9.80 24.72 -8.27
C ALA A 38 10.19 23.29 -7.88
N SER A 39 9.55 22.32 -8.52
CA SER A 39 9.88 20.89 -8.41
C SER A 39 10.38 20.38 -9.75
N ALA A 40 11.39 19.51 -9.73
CA ALA A 40 11.91 18.88 -10.95
C ALA A 40 12.27 17.42 -10.67
N ASN A 41 12.04 16.54 -11.65
CA ASN A 41 12.48 15.15 -11.64
C ASN A 41 13.89 15.08 -12.28
N PRO A 42 14.94 14.70 -11.54
CA PRO A 42 16.32 14.70 -12.06
C PRO A 42 16.56 13.78 -13.26
N GLU A 43 15.76 12.72 -13.44
CA GLU A 43 15.90 11.77 -14.55
C GLU A 43 15.40 12.34 -15.89
N ASP A 44 14.45 13.27 -15.87
CA ASP A 44 13.87 13.89 -17.07
C ASP A 44 14.76 14.98 -17.70
N TYR A 45 15.94 15.26 -17.11
CA TYR A 45 16.89 16.30 -17.55
C TYR A 45 17.63 15.98 -18.86
N THR A 46 17.34 14.85 -19.49
CA THR A 46 18.09 14.34 -20.64
C THR A 46 17.67 14.95 -21.97
N ASN A 47 16.43 15.42 -22.15
CA ASN A 47 15.97 15.72 -23.52
C ASN A 47 15.22 17.02 -23.82
N ARG A 48 14.86 17.90 -22.87
CA ARG A 48 14.22 19.20 -23.21
C ARG A 48 14.00 20.27 -22.12
N GLY A 49 14.24 19.98 -20.84
CA GLY A 49 13.82 20.85 -19.72
C GLY A 49 14.92 21.33 -18.76
N ARG A 50 16.17 21.54 -19.21
CA ARG A 50 17.22 22.01 -18.30
C ARG A 50 16.94 23.46 -17.88
N ILE A 51 16.96 23.71 -16.57
CA ILE A 51 16.92 25.07 -16.02
C ILE A 51 18.22 25.78 -16.42
N ILE A 52 18.11 26.95 -17.05
CA ILE A 52 19.27 27.76 -17.42
C ILE A 52 20.03 28.20 -16.15
N THR A 53 21.36 28.21 -16.21
CA THR A 53 22.22 28.58 -15.07
C THR A 53 21.80 29.90 -14.40
N PRO A 54 21.48 30.99 -15.14
CA PRO A 54 21.05 32.23 -14.51
C PRO A 54 19.81 32.10 -13.61
N LEU A 55 18.83 31.27 -14.00
CA LEU A 55 17.63 31.03 -13.20
C LEU A 55 17.92 30.10 -12.02
N LYS A 56 18.79 29.10 -12.23
CA LYS A 56 19.22 28.18 -11.16
C LYS A 56 19.89 28.94 -10.01
N ASP A 57 20.74 29.91 -10.34
CA ASP A 57 21.48 30.72 -9.35
C ASP A 57 20.58 31.66 -8.53
N ARG A 58 19.28 31.79 -8.88
CA ARG A 58 18.30 32.57 -8.12
C ARG A 58 17.50 31.75 -7.10
N PHE A 59 17.62 30.43 -7.09
CA PHE A 59 17.03 29.62 -6.03
C PHE A 59 17.93 29.62 -4.80
N GLY A 60 17.49 30.28 -3.72
CA GLY A 60 18.23 30.37 -2.47
C GLY A 60 18.32 29.07 -1.66
N SER A 61 17.53 28.05 -2.01
CA SER A 61 17.56 26.74 -1.37
C SER A 61 17.24 25.65 -2.40
N GLN A 62 17.94 24.53 -2.27
CA GLN A 62 17.67 23.31 -3.03
C GLN A 62 17.36 22.17 -2.06
N ILE A 63 16.14 21.68 -2.10
CA ILE A 63 15.68 20.55 -1.28
C ILE A 63 15.64 19.31 -2.16
N ARG A 64 16.33 18.24 -1.75
CA ARG A 64 16.18 16.92 -2.33
C ARG A 64 15.13 16.15 -1.53
N THR A 65 14.03 15.83 -2.19
CA THR A 65 12.97 15.03 -1.60
C THR A 65 13.29 13.54 -1.70
N HIS A 66 12.71 12.76 -0.81
CA HIS A 66 12.77 11.30 -0.82
C HIS A 66 11.39 10.74 -0.47
N TYR A 67 11.18 9.45 -0.78
CA TYR A 67 10.01 8.73 -0.28
C TYR A 67 10.09 8.52 1.23
N PRO A 68 8.96 8.24 1.92
CA PRO A 68 8.97 7.95 3.35
C PRO A 68 9.99 6.87 3.71
N LEU A 69 10.78 7.13 4.75
CA LEU A 69 11.79 6.19 5.27
C LEU A 69 11.17 5.20 6.27
N GLU A 70 10.17 5.67 7.01
CA GLU A 70 9.48 4.90 8.05
C GLU A 70 8.09 4.46 7.58
N VAL A 71 7.76 3.19 7.85
CA VAL A 71 6.47 2.58 7.53
C VAL A 71 5.31 3.36 8.15
N ASP A 72 5.46 3.84 9.39
CA ASP A 72 4.43 4.61 10.08
C ASP A 72 4.14 5.97 9.41
N THR A 73 5.15 6.57 8.78
CA THR A 73 4.95 7.81 8.00
C THR A 73 4.12 7.53 6.76
N GLU A 74 4.36 6.40 6.08
CA GLU A 74 3.56 5.98 4.93
C GLU A 74 2.11 5.65 5.34
N ILE A 75 1.90 5.00 6.49
CA ILE A 75 0.55 4.77 7.04
C ILE A 75 -0.18 6.08 7.29
N ALA A 76 0.49 7.08 7.88
CA ALA A 76 -0.09 8.39 8.11
C ALA A 76 -0.51 9.07 6.78
N ILE A 77 0.34 8.99 5.75
CA ILE A 77 0.02 9.51 4.42
C ILE A 77 -1.18 8.78 3.80
N MET A 78 -1.23 7.44 3.87
CA MET A 78 -2.38 6.67 3.37
C MET A 78 -3.68 7.08 4.04
N ARG A 79 -3.69 7.22 5.36
CA ARG A 79 -4.88 7.65 6.12
C ARG A 79 -5.32 9.06 5.75
N GLN A 80 -4.38 9.97 5.52
CA GLN A 80 -4.67 11.36 5.16
C GLN A 80 -5.20 11.49 3.74
N GLU A 81 -4.60 10.79 2.78
CA GLU A 81 -4.83 11.01 1.35
C GLU A 81 -5.87 10.07 0.73
N SER A 82 -6.17 8.93 1.38
CA SER A 82 -7.18 7.99 0.87
C SER A 82 -8.60 8.52 1.08
N ARG A 83 -9.50 8.12 0.16
CA ARG A 83 -10.92 8.38 0.32
C ARG A 83 -11.55 7.43 1.32
N ALA A 84 -12.56 7.92 2.04
CA ALA A 84 -13.36 7.06 2.91
C ALA A 84 -14.01 5.92 2.10
N ALA A 85 -13.81 4.69 2.57
CA ALA A 85 -14.33 3.49 1.90
C ALA A 85 -15.76 3.12 2.33
N SER A 86 -16.27 3.70 3.42
CA SER A 86 -17.64 3.44 3.89
C SER A 86 -18.66 4.07 2.94
N ILE A 87 -19.72 3.31 2.59
CA ILE A 87 -20.74 3.72 1.61
C ILE A 87 -22.12 3.43 2.19
N GLY A 88 -22.94 4.46 2.37
CA GLY A 88 -24.29 4.31 2.91
C GLY A 88 -24.29 3.69 4.31
N ASP A 89 -24.92 2.53 4.45
CA ASP A 89 -24.98 1.74 5.69
C ASP A 89 -23.87 0.68 5.82
N VAL A 90 -22.96 0.58 4.84
CA VAL A 90 -21.79 -0.31 4.86
C VAL A 90 -20.62 0.43 5.48
N LYS A 91 -20.18 -0.05 6.65
CA LYS A 91 -19.07 0.52 7.43
C LYS A 91 -17.81 -0.29 7.20
N VAL A 92 -16.75 0.40 6.76
CA VAL A 92 -15.42 -0.19 6.55
C VAL A 92 -14.49 0.24 7.68
N THR A 93 -13.93 -0.74 8.38
CA THR A 93 -12.87 -0.57 9.38
C THR A 93 -11.61 -1.23 8.84
N MET A 94 -10.53 -0.45 8.70
CA MET A 94 -9.23 -0.98 8.25
C MET A 94 -8.42 -1.48 9.46
N PRO A 95 -8.07 -2.77 9.53
CA PRO A 95 -7.19 -3.26 10.59
C PRO A 95 -5.79 -2.66 10.50
N ALA A 96 -5.18 -2.35 11.65
CA ALA A 96 -3.85 -1.73 11.69
C ALA A 96 -2.76 -2.58 11.01
N PHE A 97 -2.85 -3.92 11.13
CA PHE A 97 -1.92 -4.81 10.44
C PHE A 97 -2.09 -4.80 8.92
N MET A 98 -3.31 -4.58 8.40
CA MET A 98 -3.54 -4.45 6.96
C MET A 98 -2.96 -3.14 6.41
N GLU A 99 -3.09 -2.02 7.13
CA GLU A 99 -2.41 -0.77 6.76
C GLU A 99 -0.89 -0.98 6.69
N ARG A 100 -0.35 -1.65 7.71
CA ARG A 100 1.08 -1.95 7.77
C ARG A 100 1.52 -2.86 6.62
N ILE A 101 0.71 -3.83 6.21
CA ILE A 101 1.00 -4.67 5.03
C ILE A 101 1.11 -3.81 3.76
N ILE A 102 0.17 -2.88 3.52
CA ILE A 102 0.21 -2.01 2.32
C ILE A 102 1.44 -1.09 2.32
N ALA A 103 1.77 -0.50 3.47
CA ALA A 103 2.96 0.32 3.61
C ALA A 103 4.23 -0.52 3.40
N THR A 104 4.32 -1.68 4.05
CA THR A 104 5.47 -2.61 3.95
C THR A 104 5.66 -3.09 2.52
N PHE A 105 4.59 -3.42 1.81
CA PHE A 105 4.60 -3.77 0.39
C PHE A 105 5.27 -2.67 -0.45
N SER A 106 4.90 -1.41 -0.22
CA SER A 106 5.45 -0.27 -0.95
C SER A 106 6.93 -0.05 -0.65
N HIS A 107 7.35 -0.25 0.60
CA HIS A 107 8.76 -0.22 0.98
C HIS A 107 9.57 -1.36 0.34
N GLN A 108 9.02 -2.59 0.33
CA GLN A 108 9.68 -3.73 -0.33
C GLN A 108 9.83 -3.51 -1.83
N ALA A 109 8.82 -2.94 -2.49
CA ALA A 109 8.88 -2.60 -3.91
C ALA A 109 9.99 -1.56 -4.22
N ARG A 110 10.21 -0.57 -3.35
CA ARG A 110 11.30 0.43 -3.48
C ARG A 110 12.71 -0.15 -3.35
N THR A 111 12.84 -1.33 -2.76
CA THR A 111 14.15 -2.00 -2.59
C THR A 111 14.29 -3.23 -3.47
N SER A 112 13.24 -3.59 -4.21
CA SER A 112 13.22 -4.81 -5.03
C SER A 112 14.05 -4.65 -6.29
N SER A 113 14.95 -5.60 -6.53
CA SER A 113 15.71 -5.70 -7.78
C SER A 113 14.85 -6.06 -9.00
N HIS A 114 13.59 -6.44 -8.80
CA HIS A 114 12.65 -6.75 -9.87
C HIS A 114 11.82 -5.53 -10.31
N VAL A 115 11.95 -4.40 -9.61
CA VAL A 115 11.22 -3.16 -9.90
C VAL A 115 12.20 -2.13 -10.45
N ASN A 116 11.80 -1.42 -11.51
CA ASN A 116 12.58 -0.37 -12.13
C ASN A 116 12.69 0.84 -11.19
N GLN A 117 13.85 0.95 -10.54
CA GLN A 117 14.11 1.98 -9.54
C GLN A 117 14.25 3.39 -10.14
N ARG A 118 14.48 3.52 -11.45
CA ARG A 118 14.51 4.84 -12.12
C ARG A 118 13.13 5.49 -12.18
N SER A 119 12.11 4.68 -12.41
CA SER A 119 10.71 5.12 -12.41
C SER A 119 10.20 5.32 -10.97
N GLY A 120 10.77 4.55 -10.04
CA GLY A 120 10.54 4.67 -8.60
C GLY A 120 9.15 4.21 -8.19
N VAL A 121 8.92 4.12 -6.87
CA VAL A 121 7.64 3.69 -6.30
C VAL A 121 7.06 4.78 -5.42
N SER A 122 6.09 5.50 -5.98
CA SER A 122 5.49 6.67 -5.33
C SER A 122 4.54 6.30 -4.19
N VAL A 123 4.30 7.26 -3.28
CA VAL A 123 3.24 7.16 -2.24
C VAL A 123 1.84 7.05 -2.83
N ARG A 124 1.62 7.38 -4.12
CA ARG A 124 0.33 7.14 -4.77
C ARG A 124 0.04 5.65 -4.93
N LEU A 125 1.08 4.80 -4.95
CA LEU A 125 0.89 3.36 -4.95
C LEU A 125 0.20 2.90 -3.67
N SER A 126 0.76 3.25 -2.51
CA SER A 126 0.23 2.85 -1.20
C SER A 126 -1.17 3.40 -0.97
N VAL A 127 -1.42 4.68 -1.31
CA VAL A 127 -2.77 5.28 -1.25
C VAL A 127 -3.76 4.52 -2.14
N SER A 128 -3.43 4.25 -3.41
CA SER A 128 -4.33 3.50 -4.29
C SER A 128 -4.53 2.05 -3.84
N ASN A 129 -3.49 1.41 -3.31
CA ASN A 129 -3.58 0.04 -2.80
C ASN A 129 -4.49 -0.02 -1.58
N PHE A 130 -4.43 0.97 -0.68
CA PHE A 130 -5.34 1.11 0.44
C PHE A 130 -6.81 1.23 -0.03
N GLU A 131 -7.07 2.08 -1.03
CA GLU A 131 -8.41 2.28 -1.58
C GLU A 131 -8.94 1.03 -2.30
N ILE A 132 -8.11 0.38 -3.11
CA ILE A 132 -8.49 -0.85 -3.83
C ILE A 132 -8.74 -2.00 -2.87
N LEU A 133 -7.88 -2.17 -1.86
CA LEU A 133 -8.05 -3.18 -0.83
C LEU A 133 -9.41 -3.00 -0.13
N SER A 134 -9.73 -1.76 0.25
CA SER A 134 -11.00 -1.43 0.91
C SER A 134 -12.19 -1.67 -0.01
N ALA A 135 -12.10 -1.28 -1.29
CA ALA A 135 -13.16 -1.49 -2.28
C ALA A 135 -13.41 -2.98 -2.54
N ASN A 136 -12.35 -3.79 -2.61
CA ASN A 136 -12.50 -5.23 -2.78
C ASN A 136 -13.11 -5.90 -1.55
N ALA A 137 -12.72 -5.47 -0.35
CA ALA A 137 -13.34 -5.93 0.90
C ALA A 137 -14.84 -5.60 0.95
N VAL A 138 -15.25 -4.40 0.50
CA VAL A 138 -16.68 -4.04 0.38
C VAL A 138 -17.39 -4.95 -0.62
N ARG A 139 -16.80 -5.18 -1.80
CA ARG A 139 -17.36 -6.09 -2.80
C ARG A 139 -17.59 -7.49 -2.23
N ARG A 140 -16.61 -8.02 -1.49
CA ARG A 140 -16.68 -9.32 -0.81
C ARG A 140 -17.77 -9.35 0.26
N ALA A 141 -17.80 -8.37 1.16
CA ALA A 141 -18.80 -8.28 2.21
C ALA A 141 -20.23 -8.19 1.66
N LEU A 142 -20.45 -7.38 0.61
CA LEU A 142 -21.76 -7.25 -0.03
C LEU A 142 -22.26 -8.57 -0.64
N ARG A 143 -21.35 -9.39 -1.20
CA ARG A 143 -21.69 -10.74 -1.70
C ARG A 143 -22.12 -11.67 -0.57
N ALA A 144 -21.54 -11.52 0.62
CA ALA A 144 -21.89 -12.27 1.82
C ALA A 144 -23.09 -11.66 2.59
N GLY A 145 -23.65 -10.53 2.14
CA GLY A 145 -24.73 -9.83 2.84
C GLY A 145 -24.29 -9.07 4.10
N GLU A 146 -22.99 -8.79 4.24
CA GLU A 146 -22.38 -8.14 5.40
C GLU A 146 -22.35 -6.62 5.25
N ARG A 147 -22.56 -5.90 6.37
CA ARG A 147 -22.53 -4.43 6.43
C ARG A 147 -21.36 -3.87 7.23
N GLU A 148 -20.75 -4.68 8.09
CA GLU A 148 -19.48 -4.37 8.74
C GLU A 148 -18.37 -5.05 7.95
N VAL A 149 -17.38 -4.28 7.53
CA VAL A 149 -16.37 -4.71 6.57
C VAL A 149 -14.99 -4.43 7.12
N ALA A 150 -14.13 -5.43 7.07
CA ALA A 150 -12.71 -5.29 7.28
C ALA A 150 -11.97 -6.04 6.18
N PRO A 151 -10.96 -5.44 5.53
CA PRO A 151 -10.13 -6.15 4.57
C PRO A 151 -9.40 -7.35 5.18
N ARG A 152 -9.28 -8.44 4.43
CA ARG A 152 -8.61 -9.68 4.79
C ARG A 152 -7.43 -9.94 3.85
N VAL A 153 -6.61 -10.95 4.15
CA VAL A 153 -5.49 -11.34 3.29
C VAL A 153 -5.95 -11.69 1.88
N SER A 154 -7.09 -12.38 1.73
CA SER A 154 -7.72 -12.69 0.44
C SER A 154 -8.07 -11.46 -0.39
N ASP A 155 -8.22 -10.28 0.23
CA ASP A 155 -8.48 -9.05 -0.51
C ASP A 155 -7.19 -8.46 -1.14
N LEU A 156 -5.99 -8.92 -0.76
CA LEU A 156 -4.71 -8.41 -1.27
C LEU A 156 -4.46 -8.75 -2.75
N ASP A 157 -5.12 -9.78 -3.29
CA ASP A 157 -5.00 -10.11 -4.71
C ASP A 157 -5.51 -8.97 -5.61
N ALA A 158 -6.40 -8.12 -5.10
CA ALA A 158 -6.89 -6.96 -5.83
C ALA A 158 -5.80 -5.90 -6.10
N LEU A 159 -4.70 -5.90 -5.34
CA LEU A 159 -3.61 -4.93 -5.50
C LEU A 159 -2.95 -4.98 -6.87
N ALA A 160 -3.08 -6.08 -7.60
CA ALA A 160 -2.59 -6.20 -8.97
C ALA A 160 -3.16 -5.11 -9.88
N SER A 161 -4.44 -4.78 -9.70
CA SER A 161 -5.14 -3.79 -10.52
C SER A 161 -4.61 -2.37 -10.35
N SER A 162 -4.22 -1.97 -9.14
CA SER A 162 -3.65 -0.64 -8.84
C SER A 162 -2.16 -0.57 -9.05
N THR A 163 -1.44 -1.70 -8.89
CA THR A 163 0.02 -1.75 -8.93
C THR A 163 0.54 -1.80 -10.37
N GLY A 164 -0.10 -2.54 -11.28
CA GLY A 164 0.39 -2.74 -12.64
C GLY A 164 0.55 -1.45 -13.47
N GLY A 165 -0.21 -0.40 -13.14
CA GLY A 165 -0.07 0.92 -13.79
C GLY A 165 0.78 1.94 -13.03
N LYS A 166 1.35 1.56 -11.88
CA LYS A 166 2.08 2.47 -10.97
C LYS A 166 3.47 2.00 -10.60
N VAL A 167 3.81 0.77 -10.94
CA VAL A 167 5.14 0.17 -10.74
C VAL A 167 5.58 -0.40 -12.06
N GLU A 168 6.76 0.01 -12.51
CA GLU A 168 7.41 -0.59 -13.67
C GLU A 168 8.30 -1.74 -13.22
N ILE A 169 8.18 -2.88 -13.90
CA ILE A 169 9.01 -4.06 -13.67
C ILE A 169 10.30 -3.93 -14.48
N GLU A 170 11.39 -4.46 -13.96
CA GLU A 170 12.66 -4.49 -14.70
C GLU A 170 12.52 -5.26 -16.01
N ALA A 171 13.16 -4.78 -17.09
CA ALA A 171 12.98 -5.32 -18.44
C ALA A 171 13.33 -6.83 -18.55
N LEU A 172 14.24 -7.32 -17.70
CA LEU A 172 14.62 -8.74 -17.64
C LEU A 172 13.54 -9.64 -17.03
N GLU A 173 12.52 -9.06 -16.41
CA GLU A 173 11.44 -9.74 -15.71
C GLU A 173 10.07 -9.53 -16.37
N GLU A 174 10.02 -8.98 -17.59
CA GLU A 174 8.78 -8.85 -18.37
C GLU A 174 8.08 -10.21 -18.53
N GLY A 175 6.77 -10.23 -18.32
CA GLY A 175 5.94 -11.45 -18.32
C GLY A 175 5.90 -12.22 -16.99
N ARG A 176 6.61 -11.74 -15.94
CA ARG A 176 6.60 -12.32 -14.58
C ARG A 176 5.95 -11.42 -13.54
N GLU A 177 5.24 -10.39 -13.97
CA GLU A 177 4.72 -9.32 -13.12
C GLU A 177 3.82 -9.86 -12.00
N SER A 178 2.93 -10.80 -12.34
CA SER A 178 2.02 -11.43 -11.37
C SER A 178 2.78 -12.21 -10.29
N GLY A 179 3.82 -12.96 -10.66
CA GLY A 179 4.63 -13.73 -9.72
C GLY A 179 5.44 -12.84 -8.78
N ILE A 180 6.05 -11.77 -9.31
CA ILE A 180 6.80 -10.79 -8.52
C ILE A 180 5.88 -10.06 -7.55
N LEU A 181 4.70 -9.67 -8.02
CA LEU A 181 3.71 -9.03 -7.16
C LEU A 181 3.29 -9.95 -6.00
N GLN A 182 2.99 -11.21 -6.29
CA GLN A 182 2.63 -12.18 -5.25
C GLN A 182 3.75 -12.44 -4.26
N GLN A 183 5.01 -12.44 -4.72
CA GLN A 183 6.18 -12.51 -3.84
C GLN A 183 6.30 -11.28 -2.94
N LEU A 184 6.09 -10.07 -3.46
CA LEU A 184 6.09 -8.84 -2.67
C LEU A 184 4.93 -8.81 -1.66
N ILE A 185 3.73 -9.25 -2.04
CA ILE A 185 2.59 -9.36 -1.13
C ILE A 185 2.90 -10.35 0.00
N SER A 186 3.35 -11.57 -0.36
CA SER A 186 3.72 -12.60 0.61
C SER A 186 4.85 -12.13 1.53
N GLY A 187 5.84 -11.42 0.97
CA GLY A 187 6.93 -10.81 1.72
C GLY A 187 6.43 -9.77 2.73
N ALA A 188 5.49 -8.92 2.34
CA ALA A 188 4.92 -7.90 3.21
C ALA A 188 4.10 -8.53 4.34
N VAL A 189 3.23 -9.48 4.02
CA VAL A 189 2.44 -10.24 5.02
C VAL A 189 3.37 -10.94 6.02
N LEU A 190 4.43 -11.61 5.53
CA LEU A 190 5.39 -12.30 6.40
C LEU A 190 6.14 -11.34 7.32
N THR A 191 6.56 -10.18 6.82
CA THR A 191 7.25 -9.16 7.63
C THR A 191 6.35 -8.66 8.75
N VAL A 192 5.11 -8.29 8.43
CA VAL A 192 4.15 -7.79 9.43
C VAL A 192 3.75 -8.89 10.41
N TYR A 193 3.57 -10.12 9.94
CA TYR A 193 3.27 -11.26 10.80
C TYR A 193 4.37 -11.52 11.82
N LYS A 194 5.64 -11.51 11.40
CA LYS A 194 6.77 -11.70 12.33
C LYS A 194 6.85 -10.62 13.40
N GLU A 195 6.43 -9.40 13.08
CA GLU A 195 6.39 -8.28 14.02
C GLU A 195 5.25 -8.42 15.03
N LEU A 196 4.05 -8.79 14.57
CA LEU A 196 2.82 -8.72 15.37
C LEU A 196 2.38 -10.06 15.98
N ALA A 197 2.90 -11.18 15.48
CA ALA A 197 2.48 -12.53 15.85
C ALA A 197 3.69 -13.42 16.22
N PRO A 198 4.36 -13.16 17.36
CA PRO A 198 5.52 -13.94 17.79
C PRO A 198 5.16 -15.42 18.01
N GLY A 199 6.11 -16.31 17.74
CA GLY A 199 5.86 -17.76 17.70
C GLY A 199 5.32 -18.34 19.02
N GLU A 200 5.69 -17.78 20.17
CA GLU A 200 5.20 -18.21 21.49
C GLU A 200 3.67 -18.06 21.62
N MET A 201 3.12 -16.99 21.05
CA MET A 201 1.68 -16.71 21.04
C MET A 201 0.89 -17.70 20.18
N MET A 202 1.57 -18.42 19.27
CA MET A 202 0.94 -19.31 18.29
C MET A 202 1.09 -20.79 18.63
N ARG A 203 1.78 -21.14 19.72
CA ARG A 203 2.08 -22.54 20.06
C ARG A 203 0.83 -23.40 20.19
N GLU A 204 -0.13 -22.97 21.00
CA GLU A 204 -1.39 -23.71 21.22
C GLU A 204 -2.30 -23.71 19.99
N VAL A 205 -2.14 -22.74 19.09
CA VAL A 205 -2.85 -22.73 17.80
C VAL A 205 -2.28 -23.82 16.90
N ILE A 206 -0.94 -23.94 16.84
CA ILE A 206 -0.26 -24.96 16.05
C ILE A 206 -0.61 -26.37 16.55
N GLU A 207 -0.58 -26.60 17.87
CA GLU A 207 -0.95 -27.89 18.49
C GLU A 207 -2.40 -28.31 18.13
N ALA A 208 -3.33 -27.34 18.04
CA ALA A 208 -4.70 -27.61 17.62
C ALA A 208 -4.77 -28.09 16.15
N PHE A 209 -4.00 -27.47 15.24
CA PHE A 209 -3.92 -27.94 13.86
C PHE A 209 -3.27 -29.32 13.75
N GLU A 210 -2.23 -29.61 14.55
CA GLU A 210 -1.60 -30.93 14.63
C GLU A 210 -2.58 -32.02 15.10
N SER A 211 -3.59 -31.64 15.88
CA SER A 211 -4.68 -32.52 16.31
C SER A 211 -5.74 -32.78 15.23
N GLY A 212 -5.57 -32.25 14.02
CA GLY A 212 -6.38 -32.56 12.84
C GLY A 212 -7.39 -31.47 12.43
N VAL A 213 -7.31 -30.26 13.01
CA VAL A 213 -8.18 -29.15 12.59
C VAL A 213 -7.84 -28.70 11.17
N VAL A 214 -8.88 -28.37 10.41
CA VAL A 214 -8.78 -27.83 9.05
C VAL A 214 -9.53 -26.51 9.01
N ALA A 215 -8.87 -25.46 8.53
CA ALA A 215 -9.47 -24.14 8.41
C ALA A 215 -9.70 -23.77 6.94
N HIS A 216 -10.81 -23.10 6.67
CA HIS A 216 -11.12 -22.56 5.35
C HIS A 216 -11.16 -21.04 5.41
N ALA A 217 -10.53 -20.38 4.44
CA ALA A 217 -10.61 -18.94 4.26
C ALA A 217 -10.68 -18.59 2.77
N GLY A 218 -10.85 -17.30 2.45
CA GLY A 218 -10.91 -16.82 1.07
C GLY A 218 -12.07 -15.85 0.82
N GLU A 219 -12.25 -15.46 -0.44
CA GLU A 219 -13.27 -14.49 -0.84
C GLU A 219 -14.69 -15.02 -0.60
N ASP A 220 -14.91 -16.32 -0.81
CA ASP A 220 -16.23 -16.96 -0.72
C ASP A 220 -16.62 -17.38 0.71
N ILE A 221 -15.75 -17.17 1.70
CA ILE A 221 -16.03 -17.51 3.11
C ILE A 221 -16.53 -16.26 3.84
N SER A 222 -17.73 -16.33 4.41
CA SER A 222 -18.28 -15.21 5.20
C SER A 222 -17.46 -14.95 6.47
N SER A 223 -17.55 -13.74 7.01
CA SER A 223 -16.93 -13.38 8.29
C SER A 223 -17.45 -14.28 9.41
N THR A 224 -18.75 -14.59 9.41
CA THR A 224 -19.39 -15.49 10.39
C THR A 224 -18.83 -16.91 10.32
N GLU A 225 -18.66 -17.47 9.12
CA GLU A 225 -18.05 -18.80 8.95
C GLU A 225 -16.60 -18.80 9.42
N LEU A 226 -15.83 -17.76 9.11
CA LEU A 226 -14.42 -17.71 9.48
C LEU A 226 -14.22 -17.59 11.00
N ILE A 227 -15.04 -16.80 11.69
CA ILE A 227 -14.95 -16.67 13.16
C ILE A 227 -15.47 -17.90 13.90
N ALA A 228 -16.20 -18.81 13.25
CA ALA A 228 -16.57 -20.09 13.85
C ALA A 228 -15.32 -20.90 14.27
N LEU A 229 -14.20 -20.69 13.58
CA LEU A 229 -12.90 -21.27 13.92
C LEU A 229 -12.41 -20.88 15.33
N LEU A 230 -12.85 -19.73 15.88
CA LEU A 230 -12.53 -19.34 17.26
C LEU A 230 -13.19 -20.25 18.30
N THR A 231 -14.28 -20.94 17.92
CA THR A 231 -14.94 -21.93 18.78
C THR A 231 -14.25 -23.28 18.66
N GLU A 232 -13.84 -23.66 17.44
CA GLU A 232 -13.12 -24.91 17.17
C GLU A 232 -11.69 -24.89 17.73
N ILE A 233 -11.03 -23.73 17.68
CA ILE A 233 -9.69 -23.48 18.19
C ILE A 233 -9.75 -22.32 19.20
N PRO A 234 -10.14 -22.57 20.47
CA PRO A 234 -10.22 -21.51 21.48
C PRO A 234 -8.90 -20.74 21.69
N SER A 235 -7.76 -21.39 21.44
CA SER A 235 -6.42 -20.78 21.53
C SER A 235 -6.18 -19.67 20.49
N LEU A 236 -6.98 -19.57 19.41
CA LEU A 236 -6.91 -18.44 18.47
C LEU A 236 -7.42 -17.13 19.06
N ARG A 237 -8.27 -17.16 20.08
CA ARG A 237 -8.99 -15.96 20.56
C ARG A 237 -8.03 -14.90 21.10
N ALA A 238 -7.10 -15.27 21.97
CA ALA A 238 -6.17 -14.31 22.56
C ALA A 238 -5.29 -13.61 21.51
N PRO A 239 -4.62 -14.33 20.58
CA PRO A 239 -3.89 -13.71 19.47
C PRO A 239 -4.73 -12.76 18.61
N VAL A 240 -5.96 -13.17 18.27
CA VAL A 240 -6.88 -12.39 17.45
C VAL A 240 -7.28 -11.08 18.15
N LEU A 241 -7.55 -11.13 19.46
CA LEU A 241 -7.89 -9.92 20.23
C LEU A 241 -6.72 -8.95 20.35
N VAL A 242 -5.48 -9.46 20.44
CA VAL A 242 -4.28 -8.61 20.41
C VAL A 242 -4.17 -7.89 19.08
N LEU A 243 -4.33 -8.59 17.96
CA LEU A 243 -4.22 -8.03 16.60
C LEU A 243 -5.31 -7.02 16.26
N THR A 244 -6.51 -7.20 16.81
CA THR A 244 -7.66 -6.30 16.62
C THR A 244 -7.69 -5.13 17.60
N GLY A 245 -6.77 -5.09 18.57
CA GLY A 245 -6.80 -4.08 19.64
C GLY A 245 -8.04 -4.18 20.54
N GLY A 246 -8.61 -5.38 20.66
CA GLY A 246 -9.83 -5.66 21.44
C GLY A 246 -11.15 -5.42 20.70
N ASP A 247 -11.13 -5.10 19.40
CA ASP A 247 -12.34 -5.02 18.59
C ASP A 247 -12.91 -6.42 18.31
N GLU A 248 -14.08 -6.71 18.87
CA GLU A 248 -14.78 -7.99 18.74
C GLU A 248 -15.82 -8.02 17.60
N SER A 249 -15.83 -7.02 16.71
CA SER A 249 -16.72 -7.05 15.54
C SER A 249 -16.37 -8.25 14.63
N PRO A 250 -17.37 -8.95 14.06
CA PRO A 250 -17.14 -10.14 13.23
C PRO A 250 -16.14 -9.92 12.09
N ALA A 251 -16.19 -8.75 11.46
CA ALA A 251 -15.30 -8.41 10.36
C ALA A 251 -13.83 -8.29 10.81
N MET A 252 -13.57 -7.61 11.93
CA MET A 252 -12.22 -7.44 12.48
C MET A 252 -11.63 -8.77 12.93
N LEU A 253 -12.43 -9.58 13.64
CA LEU A 253 -12.03 -10.93 14.06
C LEU A 253 -11.72 -11.83 12.86
N ALA A 254 -12.57 -11.83 11.83
CA ALA A 254 -12.36 -12.59 10.60
C ALA A 254 -11.05 -12.19 9.89
N SER A 255 -10.77 -10.89 9.79
CA SER A 255 -9.52 -10.40 9.21
C SER A 255 -8.28 -10.88 9.97
N ALA A 256 -8.30 -10.80 11.30
CA ALA A 256 -7.20 -11.25 12.13
C ALA A 256 -7.00 -12.79 12.09
N VAL A 257 -8.08 -13.57 12.06
CA VAL A 257 -8.00 -15.03 11.86
C VAL A 257 -7.32 -15.34 10.54
N GLU A 258 -7.73 -14.73 9.44
CA GLU A 258 -7.14 -14.98 8.12
C GLU A 258 -5.66 -14.59 8.06
N PHE A 259 -5.30 -13.47 8.69
CA PHE A 259 -3.91 -13.02 8.81
C PHE A 259 -3.03 -14.02 9.57
N ILE A 260 -3.53 -14.61 10.67
CA ILE A 260 -2.81 -15.66 11.40
C ILE A 260 -2.61 -16.90 10.53
N LEU A 261 -3.66 -17.37 9.85
CA LEU A 261 -3.58 -18.55 8.98
C LEU A 261 -2.55 -18.36 7.87
N GLU A 262 -2.56 -17.21 7.21
CA GLU A 262 -1.57 -16.89 6.17
C GLU A 262 -0.15 -16.80 6.75
N GLY A 263 0.03 -16.14 7.89
CA GLY A 263 1.32 -16.02 8.54
C GLY A 263 1.92 -17.36 8.99
N LEU A 264 1.09 -18.25 9.54
CA LEU A 264 1.47 -19.62 9.87
C LEU A 264 1.85 -20.42 8.62
N HIS A 265 1.15 -20.21 7.50
CA HIS A 265 1.54 -20.80 6.22
C HIS A 265 2.91 -20.27 5.74
N LEU A 266 3.11 -18.95 5.71
CA LEU A 266 4.34 -18.32 5.23
C LEU A 266 5.56 -18.62 6.13
N THR A 267 5.34 -18.92 7.41
CA THR A 267 6.37 -19.43 8.34
C THR A 267 6.52 -20.95 8.31
N ARG A 268 5.88 -21.62 7.35
CA ARG A 268 5.92 -23.07 7.12
C ARG A 268 5.47 -23.90 8.32
N ARG A 269 4.52 -23.38 9.10
CA ARG A 269 3.83 -24.09 10.20
C ARG A 269 2.54 -24.76 9.72
N LEU A 270 1.88 -24.20 8.71
CA LEU A 270 0.71 -24.80 8.06
C LEU A 270 0.95 -24.99 6.55
N ASN A 271 0.28 -25.99 5.99
CA ASN A 271 0.12 -26.12 4.54
C ASN A 271 -1.11 -25.34 4.10
N LYS A 272 -1.04 -24.71 2.92
CA LYS A 272 -2.15 -24.01 2.27
C LYS A 272 -2.39 -24.65 0.91
N ASP A 273 -3.61 -25.13 0.69
CA ASP A 273 -4.10 -25.58 -0.61
C ASP A 273 -5.09 -24.53 -1.13
N ALA A 274 -4.68 -23.78 -2.14
CA ALA A 274 -5.51 -22.75 -2.78
C ALA A 274 -6.23 -23.34 -4.01
N SER A 275 -7.55 -23.16 -4.08
CA SER A 275 -8.38 -23.55 -5.20
C SER A 275 -9.36 -22.43 -5.54
N GLY A 276 -9.04 -21.66 -6.58
CA GLY A 276 -9.82 -20.47 -6.95
C GLY A 276 -9.89 -19.47 -5.80
N ALA A 277 -11.09 -19.09 -5.40
CA ALA A 277 -11.36 -18.09 -4.36
C ALA A 277 -11.31 -18.66 -2.92
N LYS A 278 -11.07 -19.96 -2.75
CA LYS A 278 -11.01 -20.64 -1.44
C LYS A 278 -9.61 -21.17 -1.16
N SER A 279 -9.16 -21.00 0.07
CA SER A 279 -7.93 -21.57 0.61
C SER A 279 -8.24 -22.49 1.78
N THR A 280 -7.56 -23.63 1.84
CA THR A 280 -7.66 -24.58 2.94
C THR A 280 -6.32 -24.68 3.66
N TYR A 281 -6.34 -24.50 4.98
CA TYR A 281 -5.18 -24.59 5.85
C TYR A 281 -5.26 -25.86 6.70
N ARG A 282 -4.15 -26.58 6.79
CA ARG A 282 -4.04 -27.82 7.57
C ARG A 282 -2.63 -27.99 8.12
N SER A 283 -2.50 -28.83 9.14
CA SER A 283 -1.19 -29.27 9.62
C SER A 283 -0.37 -29.88 8.48
N ARG A 284 0.95 -29.87 8.63
CA ARG A 284 1.88 -30.34 7.61
C ARG A 284 1.92 -31.86 7.45
N GLY A 285 1.39 -32.59 8.43
CA GLY A 285 1.51 -34.05 8.54
C GLY A 285 2.63 -34.46 9.45
#